data_AF-A0A7X9QE90-F1
#
_entry.id   AF-A0A7X9QE90-F1
#
_cell.length_a   1.000
_cell.length_b   1.000
_cell.length_c   1.000
_cell.angle_alpha   90.00
_cell.angle_beta   90.00
_cell.angle_gamma   90.00
#
_symmetry.space_group_name_H-M   'P 1'
#
loop_
_entity.id
_entity.type
_entity.pdbx_description
1 polymer ?
#
loop_
_entity_poly.entity_id
_entity_poly.type
_entity_poly.pdbx_seq_one_letter_code
_entity_poly.pdbx_strand_id
1 'polypeptide(L)'
;ACDFAPVMMVNWEFFDNMDPQKVDELLDALASGETVRSPRGATLTSWKEAERVLAGFPDGRADEGPTAGEASVLGLRVARERGWRAPDAAPPLPSVDDPVADDQGGSQ
;
A
#
# COMPACT_ATOMS: atom_id res chain seq x y z
N ALA A 1 -1.28 1.71 -1.03
CA ALA A 1 -1.50 2.05 -2.46
C ALA A 1 -2.20 3.39 -2.58
N CYS A 2 -3.40 3.59 -2.01
CA CYS A 2 -4.12 4.87 -2.13
C CYS A 2 -3.39 6.07 -1.50
N ASP A 3 -2.58 5.82 -0.47
CA ASP A 3 -1.69 6.78 0.20
C ASP A 3 -0.53 7.29 -0.68
N PHE A 4 -0.29 6.63 -1.81
CA PHE A 4 0.74 6.98 -2.81
C PHE A 4 0.15 7.21 -4.22
N ALA A 5 -1.16 7.45 -4.31
CA ALA A 5 -1.83 7.64 -5.58
C ALA A 5 -1.29 8.87 -6.36
N PRO A 6 -1.20 8.80 -7.70
CA PRO A 6 -1.55 7.67 -8.56
C PRO A 6 -0.53 6.52 -8.49
N VAL A 7 -1.00 5.28 -8.66
CA VAL A 7 -0.15 4.09 -8.64
C VAL A 7 -0.29 3.26 -9.91
N MET A 8 0.77 2.55 -10.29
CA MET A 8 0.73 1.47 -11.27
C MET A 8 1.30 0.19 -10.65
N MET A 9 0.92 -0.97 -11.17
CA MET A 9 1.40 -2.26 -10.70
C MET A 9 1.90 -3.12 -11.86
N VAL A 10 3.11 -3.68 -11.73
CA VAL A 10 3.74 -4.59 -12.70
C VAL A 10 4.33 -5.75 -11.93
N ASN A 11 4.08 -6.99 -12.35
CA ASN A 11 4.47 -8.22 -11.62
C ASN A 11 4.15 -8.18 -10.11
N TRP A 12 2.96 -7.69 -9.73
CA TRP A 12 2.54 -7.47 -8.32
C TRP A 12 3.33 -6.42 -7.54
N GLU A 13 4.25 -5.71 -8.19
CA GLU A 13 5.04 -4.68 -7.56
C GLU A 13 4.48 -3.28 -7.84
N PHE A 14 4.41 -2.44 -6.80
CA PHE A 14 3.83 -1.09 -6.88
C PHE A 14 4.85 -0.03 -7.29
N PHE A 15 4.46 0.81 -8.24
CA PHE A 15 5.12 2.07 -8.56
C PHE A 15 4.23 3.23 -8.10
N ASP A 16 4.81 4.09 -7.26
CA ASP A 16 4.13 5.13 -6.51
C ASP A 16 4.24 6.51 -7.17
N ASN A 17 3.30 7.41 -6.89
CA ASN A 17 3.31 8.79 -7.38
C ASN A 17 3.51 8.89 -8.90
N MET A 18 2.85 7.98 -9.63
CA MET A 18 2.99 7.85 -11.08
C MET A 18 2.29 9.00 -11.80
N ASP A 19 2.87 9.38 -12.93
CA ASP A 19 2.32 10.30 -13.91
C ASP A 19 2.60 9.74 -15.32
N PRO A 20 1.98 10.26 -16.39
CA PRO A 20 2.15 9.70 -17.73
C PRO A 20 3.61 9.61 -18.19
N GLN A 21 4.44 10.60 -17.86
CA GLN A 21 5.86 10.60 -18.25
C GLN A 21 6.61 9.46 -17.57
N LYS A 22 6.41 9.26 -16.25
CA LYS A 22 7.02 8.13 -15.52
C LYS A 22 6.54 6.77 -16.03
N VAL A 23 5.29 6.69 -16.51
CA VAL A 23 4.77 5.47 -17.13
C VAL A 23 5.54 5.19 -18.42
N ASP A 24 5.71 6.18 -19.30
CA ASP A 24 6.47 6.02 -20.54
C ASP A 24 7.92 5.58 -20.25
N GLU A 25 8.60 6.25 -19.31
CA GLU A 25 9.97 5.90 -18.89
C GLU A 25 10.07 4.46 -18.37
N LEU A 26 9.09 4.02 -17.57
CA LEU A 26 9.05 2.65 -17.05
C LEU A 26 8.81 1.63 -18.16
N LEU A 27 7.91 1.91 -19.10
CA LEU A 27 7.64 1.01 -20.23
C LEU A 27 8.84 0.90 -21.17
N ASP A 28 9.52 2.01 -21.45
CA ASP A 28 10.74 2.03 -22.27
C ASP A 28 11.86 1.20 -21.63
N ALA A 29 12.10 1.36 -20.32
CA ALA A 29 13.08 0.57 -19.58
C ALA A 29 12.76 -0.94 -19.60
N LEU A 30 11.49 -1.30 -19.46
CA LEU A 30 11.07 -2.71 -19.56
C LEU A 30 11.24 -3.25 -20.98
N ALA A 31 10.92 -2.46 -22.00
CA ALA A 31 11.05 -2.84 -23.40
C ALA A 31 12.52 -2.98 -23.83
N SER A 32 13.42 -2.17 -23.27
CA SER A 32 14.88 -2.25 -23.50
C SER A 32 15.55 -3.40 -22.74
N GLY A 33 14.82 -4.09 -21.84
CA GLY A 33 15.34 -5.18 -21.02
C GLY A 33 16.17 -4.70 -19.84
N GLU A 34 16.02 -3.44 -19.41
CA GLU A 34 16.68 -2.91 -18.22
C GLU A 34 16.16 -3.57 -16.94
N THR A 35 17.04 -3.63 -15.94
CA THR A 35 16.66 -4.09 -14.61
C THR A 35 15.94 -2.97 -13.88
N VAL A 36 14.63 -3.13 -13.71
CA VAL A 36 13.78 -2.18 -12.99
C VAL A 36 13.50 -2.68 -11.58
N ARG A 37 13.64 -1.81 -10.58
CA ARG A 37 13.28 -2.10 -9.19
C ARG A 37 12.06 -1.31 -8.76
N SER A 38 11.14 -1.98 -8.07
CA SER A 38 10.00 -1.33 -7.44
C SER A 38 10.43 -0.44 -6.27
N PRO A 39 9.84 0.77 -6.11
CA PRO A 39 10.09 1.66 -4.97
C PRO A 39 9.89 1.02 -3.59
N ARG A 40 8.94 0.08 -3.47
CA ARG A 40 8.58 -0.56 -2.19
C ARG A 40 8.43 -2.07 -2.28
N GLY A 41 9.08 -2.68 -3.27
CA GLY A 41 8.88 -4.09 -3.60
C GLY A 41 10.09 -4.73 -4.24
N ALA A 42 9.86 -5.86 -4.89
CA ALA A 42 10.90 -6.65 -5.53
C ALA A 42 11.47 -6.00 -6.79
N THR A 43 12.63 -6.52 -7.22
CA THR A 43 13.14 -6.28 -8.57
C THR A 43 12.21 -6.95 -9.59
N LEU A 44 11.80 -6.23 -10.63
CA LEU A 44 10.96 -6.79 -11.69
C LEU A 44 11.71 -7.90 -12.43
N THR A 45 10.97 -8.95 -12.77
CA THR A 45 11.47 -10.10 -13.51
C THR A 45 10.95 -10.09 -14.94
N SER A 46 11.59 -10.87 -15.81
CA SER A 46 11.08 -11.10 -17.16
C SER A 46 9.71 -11.77 -17.13
N TRP A 47 8.98 -11.68 -18.26
CA TRP A 47 7.71 -12.38 -18.44
C TRP A 47 7.81 -13.89 -18.16
N LYS A 48 8.86 -14.53 -18.69
CA LYS A 48 9.12 -15.98 -18.51
C LYS A 48 9.33 -16.35 -17.04
N GLU A 49 9.99 -15.50 -16.26
CA GLU A 49 10.21 -15.74 -14.83
C GLU A 49 8.91 -15.52 -14.05
N ALA A 50 8.16 -14.47 -14.35
CA ALA A 50 6.86 -14.20 -13.74
C ALA A 50 5.86 -15.34 -14.00
N GLU A 51 5.86 -15.94 -15.20
CA GLU A 51 5.07 -17.14 -15.52
C GLU A 51 5.39 -18.32 -14.59
N ARG A 52 6.65 -18.51 -14.19
CA ARG A 52 7.03 -19.58 -13.26
C ARG A 52 6.49 -19.31 -11.87
N VAL A 53 6.55 -18.07 -11.40
CA VAL A 53 5.95 -17.65 -10.13
C VAL A 53 4.45 -17.91 -10.15
N LEU A 54 3.77 -17.54 -11.24
CA LEU A 54 2.35 -17.80 -11.44
C LEU A 54 2.00 -19.30 -11.47
N ALA A 55 2.91 -20.13 -11.98
CA ALA A 55 2.78 -21.58 -11.95
C ALA A 55 3.06 -22.21 -10.56
N GLY A 56 3.33 -21.38 -9.54
CA GLY A 56 3.54 -21.83 -8.16
C GLY A 56 5.00 -22.13 -7.80
N PHE A 57 5.97 -21.75 -8.64
CA PHE A 57 7.39 -21.87 -8.34
C PHE A 57 7.91 -20.56 -7.73
N PRO A 58 8.19 -20.50 -6.41
CA PRO A 58 8.65 -19.27 -5.78
C PRO A 58 10.02 -18.84 -6.33
N ASP A 59 10.20 -17.53 -6.51
CA ASP A 59 11.46 -16.92 -6.97
C ASP A 59 12.35 -16.40 -5.83
N GLY A 60 11.83 -16.40 -4.59
CA GLY A 60 12.54 -15.94 -3.40
C GLY A 60 12.62 -14.43 -3.25
N ARG A 61 11.83 -13.66 -4.00
CA ARG A 61 11.95 -12.18 -4.06
C ARG A 61 10.91 -11.42 -3.24
N ALA A 62 9.94 -12.11 -2.65
CA ALA A 62 8.81 -11.51 -1.93
C ALA A 62 9.23 -10.54 -0.80
N ASP A 63 10.44 -10.72 -0.25
CA ASP A 63 10.97 -9.92 0.87
C ASP A 63 11.97 -8.82 0.42
N GLU A 64 12.13 -8.56 -0.89
CA GLU A 64 13.12 -7.59 -1.43
C GLU A 64 12.79 -6.09 -1.18
N GLY A 65 11.69 -5.78 -0.49
CA GLY A 65 11.21 -4.42 -0.23
C GLY A 65 10.58 -4.20 1.15
N PRO A 66 10.39 -2.94 1.55
CA PRO A 66 9.72 -2.61 2.81
C PRO A 66 8.23 -2.98 2.77
N THR A 67 7.73 -3.62 3.83
CA THR A 67 6.31 -4.01 3.94
C THR A 67 5.33 -2.82 3.97
N ALA A 68 5.81 -1.64 4.36
CA ALA A 68 5.00 -0.41 4.42
C ALA A 68 5.84 0.82 4.09
N GLY A 69 5.28 1.76 3.32
CA GLY A 69 5.91 3.04 3.02
C GLY A 69 5.74 4.07 4.14
N GLU A 70 6.46 5.19 4.04
CA GLU A 70 6.38 6.26 5.04
C GLU A 70 4.96 6.78 5.26
N ALA A 71 4.22 7.04 4.18
CA ALA A 71 2.83 7.49 4.26
C ALA A 71 1.95 6.49 5.03
N SER A 72 2.17 5.19 4.81
CA SER A 72 1.41 4.11 5.46
C SER A 72 1.65 4.05 6.97
N VAL A 73 2.82 4.46 7.46
CA VAL A 73 3.19 4.40 8.88
C VAL A 73 3.17 5.76 9.58
N LEU A 74 2.79 6.84 8.89
CA LEU A 74 2.80 8.20 9.43
C LEU A 74 1.92 8.31 10.69
N GLY A 75 0.70 7.75 10.65
CA GLY A 75 -0.21 7.75 11.80
C GLY A 75 0.38 7.03 13.02
N LEU A 76 1.09 5.91 12.80
CA LEU A 76 1.78 5.17 13.86
C LEU A 76 2.91 5.99 14.50
N ARG A 77 3.67 6.74 13.70
CA ARG A 77 4.73 7.63 14.19
C ARG A 77 4.15 8.74 15.06
N VAL A 78 3.14 9.44 14.57
CA VAL A 78 2.46 10.52 15.31
C VAL A 78 1.84 10.01 16.62
N ALA A 79 1.20 8.83 16.60
CA ALA A 79 0.63 8.24 17.81
C ALA A 79 1.70 7.98 18.89
N ARG A 80 2.87 7.44 18.50
CA ARG A 80 3.97 7.20 19.43
C ARG A 80 4.55 8.48 20.01
N GLU A 81 4.77 9.49 19.18
CA GLU A 81 5.28 10.80 19.60
C GLU A 81 4.35 11.49 20.60
N ARG A 82 3.03 11.30 20.45
CA ARG A 82 2.01 11.89 21.32
C ARG A 82 1.57 10.99 22.47
N GLY A 83 2.14 9.79 22.59
CA GLY A 83 1.74 8.80 23.61
C GLY A 83 0.32 8.26 23.45
N TRP A 84 -0.27 8.35 22.26
CA TRP A 84 -1.62 7.86 21.99
C TRP A 84 -1.67 6.33 22.00
N ARG A 85 -2.61 5.77 22.77
CA ARG A 85 -2.89 4.33 22.85
C ARG A 85 -4.40 4.11 22.92
N ALA A 86 -4.85 2.95 22.44
CA ALA A 86 -6.22 2.52 22.66
C ALA A 86 -6.48 2.29 24.16
N PRO A 87 -7.72 2.48 24.64
CA PRO A 87 -8.12 2.06 25.98
C PRO A 87 -7.99 0.55 26.16
N ASP A 88 -7.77 0.08 27.40
CA ASP A 88 -7.56 -1.35 27.72
C ASP A 88 -8.79 -2.23 27.39
N ALA A 89 -9.99 -1.64 27.44
CA ALA A 89 -11.22 -2.28 27.01
C ALA A 89 -11.88 -1.46 25.91
N ALA A 90 -12.29 -2.13 24.83
CA ALA A 90 -13.14 -1.50 23.84
C ALA A 90 -14.46 -1.09 24.51
N PRO A 91 -14.99 0.12 24.24
CA PRO A 91 -16.35 0.44 24.66
C PRO A 91 -17.32 -0.58 24.04
N PRO A 92 -18.44 -0.91 24.72
CA PRO A 92 -19.44 -1.78 24.15
C PRO A 92 -19.86 -1.21 22.79
N LEU A 93 -19.85 -2.05 21.75
CA LEU A 93 -20.42 -1.67 20.47
C LEU A 93 -21.91 -1.39 20.68
N PRO A 94 -22.47 -0.32 20.09
CA PRO A 94 -23.91 -0.09 20.16
C PRO A 94 -24.64 -1.31 19.61
N SER A 95 -25.67 -1.74 20.32
CA SER A 95 -26.51 -2.83 19.86
C SER A 95 -27.31 -2.38 18.63
N VAL A 96 -27.60 -3.30 17.71
CA VAL A 96 -28.45 -2.99 16.54
C VAL A 96 -29.88 -2.58 16.95
N ASP A 97 -30.26 -2.86 18.19
CA ASP A 97 -31.54 -2.52 18.80
C ASP A 97 -31.50 -1.20 19.58
N ASP A 98 -30.31 -0.57 19.70
CA ASP A 98 -30.20 0.72 20.35
C ASP A 98 -30.87 1.77 19.46
N PRO A 99 -31.75 2.63 20.02
CA PRO A 99 -32.32 3.72 19.26
C PRO A 99 -31.18 4.61 18.76
N VAL A 100 -31.12 4.82 17.44
CA VAL A 100 -30.21 5.81 16.84
C VAL A 100 -30.54 7.14 17.50
N ALA A 101 -29.60 7.67 18.29
CA ALA A 101 -29.76 8.98 18.89
C ALA A 101 -29.87 10.01 17.76
N ASP A 102 -31.01 10.68 17.67
CA ASP A 102 -31.18 11.83 16.77
C ASP A 102 -30.09 12.86 17.11
N ASP A 103 -29.26 13.17 16.13
CA ASP A 103 -28.35 14.31 16.16
C ASP A 103 -29.20 15.58 16.25
N GLN A 104 -29.55 15.99 17.47
CA GLN A 104 -30.09 17.32 17.70
C GLN A 104 -28.95 18.32 17.53
N GLY A 105 -28.78 18.77 16.29
CA GLY A 105 -27.89 19.86 15.92
C GLY A 105 -28.09 21.05 16.85
N GLY A 106 -27.16 21.19 17.79
CA GLY A 106 -27.09 22.32 18.71
C GLY A 106 -26.58 23.55 17.98
N SER A 107 -27.50 24.43 17.60
CA SER A 107 -27.19 25.82 17.29
C SER A 107 -26.75 26.53 18.57
N GLN A 108 -25.49 26.97 18.62
CA GLN A 108 -25.05 28.20 19.29
C GLN A 108 -23.91 28.81 18.49
#